data_AF-A0AAD9A246-F1
#
_entry.id   AF-A0AAD9A246-F1
#
_cell.length_a   1.000
_cell.length_b   1.000
_cell.length_c   1.000
_cell.angle_alpha   90.00
_cell.angle_beta   90.00
_cell.angle_gamma   90.00
#
_symmetry.space_group_name_H-M   'P 1'
#
loop_
_entity.id
_entity.type
_entity.pdbx_description
1 polymer ?
#
loop_
_entity_poly.entity_id
_entity_poly.type
_entity_poly.pdbx_seq_one_letter_code
_entity_poly.pdbx_strand_id
1 'polypeptide(L)'
;MQARKSLLRAASFLEAIMVRMRTHAYPFVITAIEREASMITLVKSNDDQLRLSNFTAFQPDLASLQGHPELARAVCLHASGVEAMIYFCNIIKDMLPRKPLTATSQWIGLTDTGGCTDIAEVDIVPAKMSIRVSSDPSTACGQRVAHQIYKVSLENGELWAMDITGAQHGRSDLLVPWSTYVEGRSTAINRECSLGFFRSRPARESLHWMSPALSMQVMVLAGAFDQAIPRLVTAHGGSMQTLLTGSGTTYQSTAQRFLGDLEMRLWDIVAKPLTTEGKGMFAARRIARGTRLLAESPVFRVPRDESNLQKLEAVLAQKNTWNDDRGQLTVHALRDIDDGEEITISYLDSQRKQSDQRLDSITYLDERIGDGIGITSTSHACLRMAHEMKHLMEEEGITDARIPRLYYDALQIVIANGDEARARVFAERASAERLCVEGSDSPQVLRLQRYAQNPASHALYGTSKR
;
A
#
# COMPACT_ATOMS: atom_id res chain seq x y z
N MET A 1 -28.93 -31.50 -2.87
CA MET A 1 -29.67 -30.58 -1.98
C MET A 1 -28.80 -30.05 -0.83
N GLN A 2 -28.08 -30.92 -0.11
CA GLN A 2 -27.19 -30.52 0.99
C GLN A 2 -26.04 -29.60 0.55
N ALA A 3 -25.31 -29.93 -0.53
CA ALA A 3 -24.20 -29.10 -1.03
C ALA A 3 -24.66 -27.67 -1.40
N ARG A 4 -25.77 -27.52 -2.11
CA ARG A 4 -26.36 -26.20 -2.45
C ARG A 4 -26.73 -25.40 -1.19
N LYS A 5 -27.26 -26.06 -0.15
CA LYS A 5 -27.57 -25.44 1.13
C LYS A 5 -26.30 -24.95 1.84
N SER A 6 -25.24 -25.75 1.83
CA SER A 6 -23.93 -25.37 2.39
C SER A 6 -23.32 -24.18 1.62
N LEU A 7 -23.39 -24.17 0.29
CA LEU A 7 -22.95 -23.04 -0.53
C LEU A 7 -23.71 -21.77 -0.20
N LEU A 8 -25.05 -21.84 -0.10
CA LEU A 8 -25.85 -20.66 0.23
C LEU A 8 -25.51 -20.14 1.64
N ARG A 9 -25.31 -21.04 2.62
CA ARG A 9 -24.87 -20.67 3.96
C ARG A 9 -23.50 -19.98 3.94
N ALA A 10 -22.54 -20.55 3.21
CA ALA A 10 -21.21 -19.93 3.04
C ALA A 10 -21.33 -18.53 2.42
N ALA A 11 -22.09 -18.38 1.33
CA ALA A 11 -22.29 -17.10 0.67
C ALA A 11 -22.92 -16.06 1.61
N SER A 12 -23.99 -16.42 2.33
CA SER A 12 -24.65 -15.55 3.30
C SER A 12 -23.73 -15.16 4.45
N PHE A 13 -22.91 -16.10 4.93
CA PHE A 13 -21.98 -15.82 6.02
C PHE A 13 -20.85 -14.88 5.59
N LEU A 14 -20.24 -15.12 4.43
CA LEU A 14 -19.19 -14.27 3.89
C LEU A 14 -19.70 -12.86 3.57
N GLU A 15 -20.92 -12.74 3.06
CA GLU A 15 -21.55 -11.42 2.87
C GLU A 15 -21.73 -10.71 4.21
N ALA A 16 -22.23 -11.41 5.22
CA ALA A 16 -22.45 -10.85 6.55
C ALA A 16 -21.15 -10.36 7.21
N ILE A 17 -20.01 -11.01 6.92
CA ILE A 17 -18.68 -10.53 7.28
C ILE A 17 -18.36 -9.25 6.51
N MET A 18 -18.51 -9.25 5.18
CA MET A 18 -18.13 -8.12 4.34
C MET A 18 -18.93 -6.85 4.68
N VAL A 19 -20.24 -6.99 4.93
CA VAL A 19 -21.10 -5.88 5.36
C VAL A 19 -20.60 -5.30 6.68
N ARG A 20 -20.32 -6.13 7.70
CA ARG A 20 -19.80 -5.66 8.99
C ARG A 20 -18.46 -4.96 8.86
N MET A 21 -17.55 -5.53 8.06
CA MET A 21 -16.26 -4.89 7.76
C MET A 21 -16.49 -3.51 7.18
N ARG A 22 -17.34 -3.39 6.14
CA ARG A 22 -17.55 -2.11 5.46
C ARG A 22 -18.35 -1.10 6.27
N THR A 23 -19.08 -1.52 7.31
CA THR A 23 -19.64 -0.61 8.32
C THR A 23 -18.55 0.05 9.18
N HIS A 24 -17.47 -0.68 9.48
CA HIS A 24 -16.37 -0.20 10.33
C HIS A 24 -15.18 0.35 9.55
N ALA A 25 -15.01 -0.05 8.29
CA ALA A 25 -13.81 0.12 7.50
C ALA A 25 -14.15 0.36 6.01
N TYR A 26 -14.64 1.56 5.69
CA TYR A 26 -15.00 1.90 4.32
C TYR A 26 -13.85 2.62 3.59
N PRO A 27 -13.59 2.33 2.30
CA PRO A 27 -12.42 2.87 1.58
C PRO A 27 -12.52 4.36 1.22
N PHE A 28 -13.68 4.99 1.42
CA PHE A 28 -13.94 6.37 1.06
C PHE A 28 -14.62 7.12 2.20
N VAL A 29 -14.29 8.39 2.34
CA VAL A 29 -15.09 9.30 3.16
C VAL A 29 -16.25 9.79 2.31
N ILE A 30 -17.42 9.17 2.51
CA ILE A 30 -18.66 9.57 1.84
C ILE A 30 -19.25 10.76 2.60
N THR A 31 -19.66 11.80 1.89
CA THR A 31 -20.22 13.04 2.46
C THR A 31 -21.72 13.16 2.19
N ALA A 32 -22.24 12.53 1.14
CA ALA A 32 -23.67 12.50 0.82
C ALA A 32 -24.04 11.27 0.00
N ILE A 33 -25.33 10.92 0.03
CA ILE A 33 -25.93 9.88 -0.82
C ILE A 33 -27.07 10.52 -1.60
N GLU A 34 -26.90 10.65 -2.91
CA GLU A 34 -27.91 11.18 -3.82
C GLU A 34 -28.62 10.03 -4.53
N ARG A 35 -29.94 10.15 -4.68
CA ARG A 35 -30.78 9.13 -5.31
C ARG A 35 -31.43 9.68 -6.56
N GLU A 36 -31.09 9.08 -7.69
CA GLU A 36 -31.82 9.24 -8.95
C GLU A 36 -32.65 7.98 -9.23
N ALA A 37 -33.64 8.08 -10.12
CA ALA A 37 -34.63 7.01 -10.35
C ALA A 37 -34.04 5.61 -10.62
N SER A 38 -32.81 5.51 -11.12
CA SER A 38 -32.14 4.23 -11.42
C SER A 38 -30.71 4.09 -10.88
N MET A 39 -30.19 5.13 -10.24
CA MET A 39 -28.78 5.22 -9.84
C MET A 39 -28.64 5.87 -8.47
N ILE A 40 -27.78 5.32 -7.63
CA ILE A 40 -27.37 5.92 -6.37
C ILE A 40 -25.97 6.50 -6.54
N THR A 41 -25.80 7.77 -6.21
CA THR A 41 -24.51 8.44 -6.24
C THR A 41 -23.99 8.62 -4.83
N LEU A 42 -22.85 8.00 -4.53
CA LEU A 42 -22.08 8.20 -3.31
C LEU A 42 -21.12 9.36 -3.54
N VAL A 43 -21.39 10.50 -2.93
CA VAL A 43 -20.52 11.68 -3.02
C VAL A 43 -19.37 11.49 -2.04
N LYS A 44 -18.13 11.48 -2.52
CA LYS A 44 -16.93 11.35 -1.67
C LYS A 44 -16.24 12.69 -1.47
N SER A 45 -15.59 12.86 -0.33
CA SER A 45 -14.72 14.01 -0.06
C SER A 45 -13.54 14.07 -1.04
N ASN A 46 -13.13 15.29 -1.40
CA ASN A 46 -11.92 15.58 -2.18
C ASN A 46 -10.68 15.80 -1.32
N ASP A 47 -10.82 15.75 0.01
CA ASP A 47 -9.73 16.00 0.92
C ASP A 47 -8.77 14.81 0.99
N ASP A 48 -7.59 14.99 0.38
CA ASP A 48 -6.53 14.00 0.28
C ASP A 48 -5.85 13.68 1.63
N GLN A 49 -6.09 14.47 2.68
CA GLN A 49 -5.47 14.27 3.99
C GLN A 49 -6.06 13.11 4.81
N LEU A 50 -7.30 12.69 4.51
CA LEU A 50 -7.95 11.54 5.17
C LEU A 50 -7.40 10.18 4.70
N ARG A 51 -6.45 10.16 3.75
CA ARG A 51 -5.83 8.94 3.19
C ARG A 51 -4.83 8.26 4.12
N LEU A 52 -4.36 8.94 5.17
CA LEU A 52 -3.30 8.46 6.07
C LEU A 52 -3.84 7.84 7.37
N SER A 53 -5.05 8.19 7.79
CA SER A 53 -5.70 7.59 8.95
C SER A 53 -6.56 6.42 8.49
N ASN A 54 -6.11 5.20 8.83
CA ASN A 54 -6.86 3.96 9.05
C ASN A 54 -8.32 4.02 8.63
N PHE A 55 -8.75 3.12 7.73
CA PHE A 55 -10.13 2.63 7.61
C PHE A 55 -11.10 3.41 8.51
N THR A 56 -11.48 4.61 8.06
CA THR A 56 -12.30 5.48 8.90
C THR A 56 -13.61 4.74 9.10
N ALA A 57 -14.10 4.68 10.35
CA ALA A 57 -15.46 4.22 10.63
C ALA A 57 -16.38 4.83 9.57
N PHE A 58 -17.22 4.01 8.92
CA PHE A 58 -18.13 4.52 7.91
C PHE A 58 -19.10 5.50 8.59
N GLN A 59 -18.74 6.77 8.54
CA GLN A 59 -19.59 7.89 8.91
C GLN A 59 -19.76 8.68 7.63
N PRO A 60 -20.83 8.38 6.89
CA PRO A 60 -21.96 9.29 7.07
C PRO A 60 -23.28 8.54 7.27
N ASP A 61 -24.09 9.07 8.18
CA ASP A 61 -25.54 8.96 8.20
C ASP A 61 -26.16 7.64 7.69
N LEU A 62 -25.78 6.48 8.26
CA LEU A 62 -26.59 5.26 8.20
C LEU A 62 -28.04 5.55 8.66
N ALA A 63 -28.27 6.63 9.42
CA ALA A 63 -29.58 7.14 9.75
C ALA A 63 -30.36 7.67 8.52
N SER A 64 -29.73 8.27 7.50
CA SER A 64 -30.38 8.60 6.21
C SER A 64 -30.79 7.36 5.39
N LEU A 65 -30.15 6.22 5.66
CA LEU A 65 -30.49 4.91 5.09
C LEU A 65 -31.40 4.10 6.01
N GLN A 66 -31.79 4.65 7.18
CA GLN A 66 -32.66 3.99 8.14
C GLN A 66 -34.03 3.75 7.49
N GLY A 67 -34.48 2.50 7.50
CA GLY A 67 -35.67 2.06 6.78
C GLY A 67 -35.43 1.52 5.36
N HIS A 68 -34.20 1.56 4.84
CA HIS A 68 -33.82 1.01 3.54
C HIS A 68 -32.68 -0.03 3.65
N PRO A 69 -32.94 -1.21 4.25
CA PRO A 69 -31.89 -2.20 4.55
C PRO A 69 -31.19 -2.76 3.31
N GLU A 70 -31.90 -2.94 2.20
CA GLU A 70 -31.30 -3.41 0.94
C GLU A 70 -30.34 -2.39 0.34
N LEU A 71 -30.68 -1.11 0.46
CA LEU A 71 -29.83 -0.02 0.00
C LEU A 71 -28.58 0.10 0.87
N ALA A 72 -28.74 0.04 2.20
CA ALA A 72 -27.60 0.03 3.12
C ALA A 72 -26.63 -1.11 2.80
N ARG A 73 -27.16 -2.32 2.58
CA ARG A 73 -26.37 -3.50 2.15
C ARG A 73 -25.65 -3.25 0.83
N ALA A 74 -26.34 -2.70 -0.18
CA ALA A 74 -25.75 -2.40 -1.49
C ALA A 74 -24.61 -1.37 -1.41
N VAL A 75 -24.79 -0.32 -0.59
CA VAL A 75 -23.78 0.72 -0.36
C VAL A 75 -22.56 0.17 0.37
N CYS A 76 -22.75 -0.65 1.42
CA CYS A 76 -21.66 -1.31 2.12
C CYS A 76 -20.82 -2.16 1.16
N LEU A 77 -21.46 -2.91 0.27
CA LEU A 77 -20.81 -3.84 -0.65
C LEU A 77 -20.29 -3.21 -1.96
N HIS A 78 -20.41 -1.89 -2.11
CA HIS A 78 -19.93 -1.20 -3.30
C HIS A 78 -18.41 -1.38 -3.54
N ALA A 79 -18.06 -1.69 -4.79
CA ALA A 79 -16.71 -1.88 -5.30
C ALA A 79 -15.85 -2.80 -4.43
N SER A 80 -16.47 -3.87 -3.91
CA SER A 80 -15.86 -4.74 -2.91
C SER A 80 -15.57 -6.16 -3.41
N GLY A 81 -15.76 -6.42 -4.70
CA GLY A 81 -15.54 -7.73 -5.33
C GLY A 81 -14.12 -8.25 -5.15
N VAL A 82 -13.11 -7.49 -5.59
CA VAL A 82 -11.69 -7.88 -5.42
C VAL A 82 -11.32 -8.04 -3.94
N GLU A 83 -11.81 -7.16 -3.07
CA GLU A 83 -11.58 -7.28 -1.63
C GLU A 83 -12.15 -8.59 -1.07
N ALA A 84 -13.36 -8.98 -1.48
CA ALA A 84 -13.93 -10.27 -1.09
C ALA A 84 -13.06 -11.46 -1.56
N MET A 85 -12.41 -11.36 -2.73
CA MET A 85 -11.43 -12.36 -3.20
C MET A 85 -10.20 -12.43 -2.29
N ILE A 86 -9.68 -11.26 -1.89
CA ILE A 86 -8.48 -11.15 -1.04
C ILE A 86 -8.78 -11.62 0.39
N TYR A 87 -9.86 -11.14 1.01
CA TYR A 87 -10.19 -11.44 2.41
C TYR A 87 -10.63 -12.90 2.60
N PHE A 88 -11.40 -13.45 1.66
CA PHE A 88 -12.09 -14.73 1.88
C PHE A 88 -11.40 -15.94 1.26
N CYS A 89 -10.25 -15.77 0.60
CA CYS A 89 -9.51 -16.88 -0.02
C CYS A 89 -9.29 -18.07 0.94
N ASN A 90 -8.77 -17.82 2.15
CA ASN A 90 -8.51 -18.90 3.12
C ASN A 90 -9.79 -19.36 3.81
N ILE A 91 -10.73 -18.44 4.09
CA ILE A 91 -12.02 -18.79 4.69
C ILE A 91 -12.80 -19.75 3.78
N ILE A 92 -12.82 -19.50 2.47
CA ILE A 92 -13.51 -20.35 1.50
C ILE A 92 -12.87 -21.72 1.41
N LYS A 93 -11.53 -21.81 1.44
CA LYS A 93 -10.82 -23.10 1.46
C LYS A 93 -11.23 -23.95 2.67
N ASP A 94 -11.40 -23.31 3.82
CA ASP A 94 -11.80 -24.00 5.05
C ASP A 94 -13.31 -24.34 5.09
N MET A 95 -14.16 -23.48 4.53
CA MET A 95 -15.61 -23.69 4.47
C MET A 95 -16.03 -24.74 3.44
N LEU A 96 -15.37 -24.74 2.29
CA LEU A 96 -15.71 -25.52 1.10
C LEU A 96 -14.47 -26.32 0.66
N PRO A 97 -13.99 -27.27 1.47
CA PRO A 97 -12.78 -28.02 1.18
C PRO A 97 -12.95 -28.83 -0.12
N ARG A 98 -11.94 -28.76 -0.98
CA ARG A 98 -11.89 -29.54 -2.23
C ARG A 98 -11.46 -30.97 -1.94
N LYS A 99 -12.01 -31.92 -2.68
CA LYS A 99 -11.52 -33.31 -2.67
C LYS A 99 -10.22 -33.40 -3.48
N PRO A 100 -9.12 -33.96 -2.94
CA PRO A 100 -7.90 -34.16 -3.71
C PRO A 100 -8.13 -35.15 -4.85
N LEU A 101 -7.62 -34.81 -6.05
CA LEU A 101 -7.80 -35.58 -7.30
C LEU A 101 -7.21 -37.01 -7.27
N THR A 102 -6.41 -37.38 -6.26
CA THR A 102 -5.55 -38.59 -6.30
C THR A 102 -5.62 -39.53 -5.08
N ALA A 103 -6.59 -39.40 -4.17
CA ALA A 103 -6.62 -40.27 -2.97
C ALA A 103 -7.34 -41.62 -3.20
N THR A 104 -6.59 -42.67 -3.52
CA THR A 104 -7.02 -44.10 -3.46
C THR A 104 -6.84 -44.75 -2.08
N SER A 105 -6.55 -44.02 -1.01
CA SER A 105 -6.38 -44.60 0.32
C SER A 105 -7.09 -43.79 1.40
N GLN A 106 -8.11 -44.42 1.99
CA GLN A 106 -8.53 -44.32 3.39
C GLN A 106 -8.33 -42.94 4.07
N TRP A 107 -9.20 -41.98 3.72
CA TRP A 107 -9.47 -40.85 4.61
C TRP A 107 -10.35 -41.34 5.75
N ILE A 108 -9.73 -41.68 6.87
CA ILE A 108 -10.41 -42.08 8.10
C ILE A 108 -10.95 -40.82 8.77
N GLY A 109 -12.28 -40.62 8.74
CA GLY A 109 -13.00 -39.96 9.84
C GLY A 109 -13.53 -38.53 9.68
N LEU A 110 -13.42 -37.87 8.52
CA LEU A 110 -14.13 -36.60 8.28
C LEU A 110 -15.28 -36.82 7.29
N THR A 111 -16.48 -36.97 7.84
CA THR A 111 -17.72 -37.12 7.08
C THR A 111 -18.07 -35.82 6.34
N ASP A 112 -18.25 -35.93 5.03
CA ASP A 112 -18.90 -34.97 4.11
C ASP A 112 -18.02 -33.80 3.63
N THR A 113 -17.28 -34.01 2.53
CA THR A 113 -16.46 -33.01 1.82
C THR A 113 -17.32 -32.00 1.04
N GLY A 114 -18.31 -31.35 1.64
CA GLY A 114 -19.02 -30.17 1.10
C GLY A 114 -19.64 -30.24 -0.32
N GLY A 115 -19.51 -31.36 -1.04
CA GLY A 115 -19.88 -31.57 -2.44
C GLY A 115 -19.11 -30.76 -3.49
N CYS A 116 -18.03 -30.05 -3.17
CA CYS A 116 -17.35 -29.13 -4.10
C CYS A 116 -16.10 -29.75 -4.75
N THR A 117 -16.00 -29.64 -6.08
CA THR A 117 -14.86 -30.12 -6.87
C THR A 117 -13.88 -29.01 -7.24
N ASP A 118 -14.37 -27.82 -7.55
CA ASP A 118 -13.54 -26.67 -7.91
C ASP A 118 -14.22 -25.34 -7.57
N ILE A 119 -13.39 -24.32 -7.32
CA ILE A 119 -13.82 -22.94 -7.08
C ILE A 119 -12.91 -22.02 -7.89
N ALA A 120 -13.49 -21.21 -8.76
CA ALA A 120 -12.80 -20.22 -9.55
C ALA A 120 -13.20 -18.79 -9.15
N GLU A 121 -12.26 -17.87 -9.21
CA GLU A 121 -12.49 -16.42 -9.12
C GLU A 121 -12.73 -15.91 -10.54
N VAL A 122 -13.85 -15.23 -10.78
CA VAL A 122 -14.26 -14.80 -12.12
C VAL A 122 -14.45 -13.29 -12.18
N ASP A 123 -13.78 -12.65 -13.13
CA ASP A 123 -14.01 -11.26 -13.50
C ASP A 123 -15.11 -11.18 -14.55
N ILE A 124 -16.17 -10.43 -14.24
CA ILE A 124 -17.30 -10.21 -15.14
C ILE A 124 -17.59 -8.73 -15.34
N VAL A 125 -18.31 -8.41 -16.42
CA VAL A 125 -18.88 -7.07 -16.65
C VAL A 125 -20.36 -7.13 -16.28
N PRO A 126 -20.81 -6.48 -15.19
CA PRO A 126 -22.17 -6.61 -14.72
C PRO A 126 -23.15 -5.98 -15.71
N ALA A 127 -24.32 -6.59 -15.88
CA ALA A 127 -25.34 -6.11 -16.81
C ALA A 127 -26.02 -4.81 -16.34
N LYS A 128 -26.01 -4.55 -15.03
CA LYS A 128 -26.61 -3.37 -14.39
C LYS A 128 -25.62 -2.74 -13.41
N MET A 129 -25.52 -1.41 -13.44
CA MET A 129 -24.90 -0.62 -12.39
C MET A 129 -26.00 0.14 -11.63
N SER A 130 -26.03 0.00 -10.32
CA SER A 130 -27.02 0.69 -9.46
C SER A 130 -26.38 1.73 -8.55
N ILE A 131 -25.06 1.68 -8.37
CA ILE A 131 -24.30 2.57 -7.49
C ILE A 131 -23.10 3.11 -8.25
N ARG A 132 -22.82 4.41 -8.07
CA ARG A 132 -21.62 5.08 -8.53
C ARG A 132 -21.02 5.93 -7.42
N VAL A 133 -19.72 6.21 -7.52
CA VAL A 133 -19.01 7.15 -6.63
C VAL A 133 -18.61 8.38 -7.43
N SER A 134 -18.79 9.57 -6.87
CA SER A 134 -18.34 10.82 -7.50
C SER A 134 -17.65 11.76 -6.50
N SER A 135 -16.58 12.41 -6.94
CA SER A 135 -15.95 13.56 -6.29
C SER A 135 -16.62 14.89 -6.64
N ASP A 136 -17.43 14.88 -7.71
CA ASP A 136 -18.18 16.02 -8.21
C ASP A 136 -19.53 15.51 -8.75
N PRO A 137 -20.67 15.84 -8.10
CA PRO A 137 -21.98 15.34 -8.52
C PRO A 137 -22.32 15.69 -9.98
N SER A 138 -21.69 16.72 -10.56
CA SER A 138 -21.93 17.18 -11.93
C SER A 138 -21.20 16.38 -13.02
N THR A 139 -20.19 15.56 -12.67
CA THR A 139 -19.44 14.76 -13.65
C THR A 139 -20.01 13.36 -13.81
N ALA A 140 -20.37 13.00 -15.03
CA ALA A 140 -20.74 11.64 -15.42
C ALA A 140 -19.48 10.75 -15.58
N CYS A 141 -18.94 10.23 -14.48
CA CYS A 141 -18.01 9.10 -14.52
C CYS A 141 -18.77 7.82 -14.87
N GLY A 142 -18.64 7.38 -16.12
CA GLY A 142 -19.39 6.28 -16.73
C GLY A 142 -18.55 5.09 -17.15
N GLN A 143 -17.54 4.67 -16.37
CA GLN A 143 -16.84 3.41 -16.64
C GLN A 143 -17.52 2.24 -15.92
N ARG A 144 -17.91 1.20 -16.68
CA ARG A 144 -18.33 -0.08 -16.13
C ARG A 144 -17.11 -0.75 -15.48
N VAL A 145 -17.09 -0.76 -14.16
CA VAL A 145 -16.07 -1.45 -13.36
C VAL A 145 -16.29 -2.96 -13.43
N ALA A 146 -15.23 -3.74 -13.56
CA ALA A 146 -15.28 -5.19 -13.47
C ALA A 146 -15.78 -5.63 -12.08
N HIS A 147 -16.61 -6.67 -12.03
CA HIS A 147 -17.12 -7.27 -10.80
C HIS A 147 -16.54 -8.67 -10.61
N GLN A 148 -16.23 -9.05 -9.38
CA GLN A 148 -15.59 -10.33 -9.06
C GLN A 148 -16.57 -11.22 -8.32
N ILE A 149 -16.75 -12.44 -8.82
CA ILE A 149 -17.60 -13.47 -8.21
C ILE A 149 -16.87 -14.80 -8.13
N TYR A 150 -17.43 -15.74 -7.37
CA TYR A 150 -16.96 -17.12 -7.35
C TYR A 150 -17.82 -17.99 -8.26
N LYS A 151 -17.18 -18.82 -9.08
CA LYS A 151 -17.82 -19.91 -9.80
C LYS A 151 -17.48 -21.21 -9.09
N VAL A 152 -18.50 -21.94 -8.66
CA VAL A 152 -18.36 -23.14 -7.85
C VAL A 152 -18.86 -24.35 -8.65
N SER A 153 -18.00 -25.35 -8.77
CA SER A 153 -18.30 -26.65 -9.38
C SER A 153 -18.62 -27.66 -8.28
N LEU A 154 -19.73 -28.38 -8.44
CA LEU A 154 -20.15 -29.45 -7.53
C LEU A 154 -19.85 -30.84 -8.12
N GLU A 155 -19.76 -31.85 -7.26
CA GLU A 155 -19.51 -33.26 -7.64
C GLU A 155 -20.56 -33.83 -8.60
N ASN A 156 -21.80 -33.34 -8.52
CA ASN A 156 -22.89 -33.73 -9.41
C ASN A 156 -22.85 -33.01 -10.77
N GLY A 157 -21.80 -32.25 -11.07
CA GLY A 157 -21.62 -31.51 -12.32
C GLY A 157 -22.33 -30.16 -12.37
N GLU A 158 -23.02 -29.74 -11.30
CA GLU A 158 -23.68 -28.44 -11.27
C GLU A 158 -22.66 -27.31 -11.12
N LEU A 159 -22.92 -26.21 -11.85
CA LEU A 159 -22.14 -24.98 -11.79
C LEU A 159 -22.98 -23.88 -11.16
N TRP A 160 -22.41 -23.20 -10.17
CA TRP A 160 -23.08 -22.14 -9.42
C TRP A 160 -22.26 -20.86 -9.40
N ALA A 161 -22.91 -19.72 -9.59
CA ALA A 161 -22.35 -18.40 -9.33
C ALA A 161 -22.65 -18.02 -7.88
N MET A 162 -21.61 -17.82 -7.09
CA MET A 162 -21.67 -17.28 -5.73
C MET A 162 -21.20 -15.82 -5.76
N ASP A 163 -22.15 -14.91 -5.59
CA ASP A 163 -21.95 -13.46 -5.72
C ASP A 163 -22.21 -12.76 -4.38
N ILE A 164 -21.15 -12.64 -3.59
CA ILE A 164 -21.17 -12.12 -2.22
C ILE A 164 -21.46 -10.61 -2.20
N THR A 165 -21.10 -9.90 -3.26
CA THR A 165 -21.14 -8.43 -3.33
C THR A 165 -22.15 -7.93 -4.37
N GLY A 166 -22.98 -8.82 -4.92
CA GLY A 166 -23.96 -8.54 -5.97
C GLY A 166 -25.08 -7.57 -5.58
N ALA A 167 -25.29 -7.34 -4.27
CA ALA A 167 -26.26 -6.36 -3.78
C ALA A 167 -25.98 -4.95 -4.33
N GLN A 168 -24.72 -4.60 -4.59
CA GLN A 168 -24.32 -3.32 -5.20
C GLN A 168 -24.92 -3.11 -6.61
N HIS A 169 -25.32 -4.19 -7.28
CA HIS A 169 -25.98 -4.19 -8.59
C HIS A 169 -27.50 -4.40 -8.48
N GLY A 170 -28.07 -4.31 -7.27
CA GLY A 170 -29.47 -4.56 -6.99
C GLY A 170 -29.85 -6.04 -7.10
N ARG A 171 -28.91 -6.95 -6.79
CA ARG A 171 -29.14 -8.41 -6.80
C ARG A 171 -29.01 -8.96 -5.39
N SER A 172 -30.11 -9.41 -4.79
CA SER A 172 -30.12 -9.95 -3.43
C SER A 172 -29.77 -11.44 -3.37
N ASP A 173 -29.96 -12.18 -4.46
CA ASP A 173 -29.62 -13.61 -4.53
C ASP A 173 -28.12 -13.82 -4.62
N LEU A 174 -27.57 -14.43 -3.57
CA LEU A 174 -26.13 -14.71 -3.41
C LEU A 174 -25.66 -15.94 -4.19
N LEU A 175 -26.58 -16.84 -4.54
CA LEU A 175 -26.26 -18.11 -5.17
C LEU A 175 -27.28 -18.40 -6.27
N VAL A 176 -26.82 -18.49 -7.52
CA VAL A 176 -27.67 -18.81 -8.68
C VAL A 176 -26.96 -19.79 -9.62
N PRO A 177 -27.68 -20.56 -10.43
CA PRO A 177 -27.06 -21.40 -11.45
C PRO A 177 -26.17 -20.57 -12.38
N TRP A 178 -25.02 -21.12 -12.77
CA TRP A 178 -24.04 -20.41 -13.59
C TRP A 178 -24.64 -19.93 -14.91
N SER A 179 -25.42 -20.77 -15.60
CA SER A 179 -26.12 -20.41 -16.84
C SER A 179 -27.03 -19.19 -16.66
N THR A 180 -27.86 -19.19 -15.61
CA THR A 180 -28.75 -18.07 -15.27
C THR A 180 -27.97 -16.79 -14.96
N TYR A 181 -26.80 -16.89 -14.32
CA TYR A 181 -25.97 -15.72 -14.04
C TYR A 181 -25.45 -15.10 -15.35
N VAL A 182 -24.90 -15.93 -16.24
CA VAL A 182 -24.30 -15.45 -17.51
C VAL A 182 -25.36 -14.82 -18.40
N GLU A 183 -26.55 -15.40 -18.50
CA GLU A 183 -27.64 -14.90 -19.35
C GLU A 183 -28.27 -13.61 -18.80
N GLY A 184 -28.43 -13.50 -17.48
CA GLY A 184 -29.26 -12.45 -16.86
C GLY A 184 -28.52 -11.39 -16.05
N ARG A 185 -27.25 -11.61 -15.71
CA ARG A 185 -26.50 -10.76 -14.75
C ARG A 185 -25.15 -10.27 -15.27
N SER A 186 -24.60 -10.88 -16.32
CA SER A 186 -23.35 -10.47 -16.95
C SER A 186 -23.54 -10.08 -18.41
N THR A 187 -22.69 -9.19 -18.91
CA THR A 187 -22.57 -8.87 -20.35
C THR A 187 -21.29 -9.42 -20.97
N ALA A 188 -20.27 -9.71 -20.15
CA ALA A 188 -19.03 -10.33 -20.59
C ALA A 188 -18.34 -11.03 -19.41
N ILE A 189 -17.61 -12.09 -19.71
CA ILE A 189 -16.68 -12.72 -18.77
C ILE A 189 -15.27 -12.36 -19.25
N ASN A 190 -14.55 -11.60 -18.43
CA ASN A 190 -13.22 -11.10 -18.79
C ASN A 190 -12.14 -12.13 -18.45
N ARG A 191 -12.32 -12.87 -17.35
CA ARG A 191 -11.32 -13.80 -16.83
C ARG A 191 -11.92 -14.83 -15.90
N GLU A 192 -11.39 -16.04 -15.91
CA GLU A 192 -11.62 -17.09 -14.92
C GLU A 192 -10.27 -17.55 -14.38
N CYS A 193 -10.10 -17.52 -13.07
CA CYS A 193 -8.85 -17.80 -12.37
C CYS A 193 -9.05 -18.84 -11.26
N SER A 194 -8.00 -19.55 -10.90
CA SER A 194 -8.03 -20.41 -9.71
C SER A 194 -8.19 -19.59 -8.42
N LEU A 195 -8.88 -20.15 -7.43
CA LEU A 195 -9.03 -19.56 -6.10
C LEU A 195 -7.68 -19.13 -5.49
N GLY A 196 -7.61 -17.89 -5.04
CA GLY A 196 -6.41 -17.25 -4.51
C GLY A 196 -5.58 -16.48 -5.53
N PHE A 197 -6.04 -16.34 -6.76
CA PHE A 197 -5.38 -15.55 -7.78
C PHE A 197 -5.24 -14.09 -7.37
N PHE A 198 -6.31 -13.45 -6.89
CA PHE A 198 -6.22 -12.05 -6.43
C PHE A 198 -5.39 -11.90 -5.15
N ARG A 199 -5.47 -12.88 -4.25
CA ARG A 199 -4.73 -12.89 -2.97
C ARG A 199 -3.22 -13.03 -3.16
N SER A 200 -2.76 -13.71 -4.20
CA SER A 200 -1.35 -14.01 -4.45
C SER A 200 -0.62 -12.95 -5.28
N ARG A 201 -1.34 -11.97 -5.84
CA ARG A 201 -0.77 -10.90 -6.66
C ARG A 201 -0.39 -9.67 -5.84
N PRO A 202 0.54 -8.84 -6.36
CA PRO A 202 0.79 -7.53 -5.79
C PRO A 202 -0.51 -6.71 -5.73
N ALA A 203 -0.74 -6.04 -4.60
CA ALA A 203 -1.98 -5.29 -4.37
C ALA A 203 -2.27 -4.27 -5.49
N ARG A 204 -1.21 -3.64 -6.04
CA ARG A 204 -1.32 -2.66 -7.13
C ARG A 204 -1.88 -3.23 -8.44
N GLU A 205 -1.73 -4.53 -8.70
CA GLU A 205 -2.30 -5.16 -9.89
C GLU A 205 -3.80 -5.42 -9.71
N SER A 206 -4.18 -5.94 -8.55
CA SER A 206 -5.57 -6.31 -8.23
C SER A 206 -6.44 -5.10 -7.85
N LEU A 207 -5.86 -4.09 -7.22
CA LEU A 207 -6.53 -2.91 -6.66
C LEU A 207 -5.99 -1.61 -7.27
N HIS A 208 -5.69 -1.60 -8.58
CA HIS A 208 -5.11 -0.45 -9.29
C HIS A 208 -5.94 0.85 -9.19
N TRP A 209 -7.25 0.73 -8.90
CA TRP A 209 -8.15 1.87 -8.68
C TRP A 209 -8.06 2.47 -7.27
N MET A 210 -7.37 1.80 -6.34
CA MET A 210 -7.04 2.30 -5.01
C MET A 210 -5.68 3.00 -4.99
N SER A 211 -5.45 3.87 -4.00
CA SER A 211 -4.10 4.40 -3.75
C SER A 211 -3.16 3.27 -3.28
N PRO A 212 -1.83 3.42 -3.43
CA PRO A 212 -0.88 2.43 -2.94
C PRO A 212 -1.02 2.14 -1.44
N ALA A 213 -1.23 3.18 -0.63
CA ALA A 213 -1.42 3.05 0.81
C ALA A 213 -2.67 2.21 1.14
N LEU A 214 -3.81 2.52 0.50
CA LEU A 214 -5.06 1.79 0.73
C LEU A 214 -4.97 0.33 0.25
N SER A 215 -4.32 0.10 -0.89
CA SER A 215 -4.09 -1.25 -1.42
C SER A 215 -3.25 -2.10 -0.44
N MET A 216 -2.24 -1.50 0.19
CA MET A 216 -1.44 -2.17 1.22
C MET A 216 -2.27 -2.47 2.48
N GLN A 217 -3.12 -1.54 2.91
CA GLN A 217 -4.00 -1.74 4.07
C GLN A 217 -4.96 -2.92 3.87
N VAL A 218 -5.54 -3.09 2.67
CA VAL A 218 -6.37 -4.26 2.33
C VAL A 218 -5.58 -5.56 2.53
N MET A 219 -4.32 -5.61 2.08
CA MET A 219 -3.50 -6.81 2.23
C MET A 219 -3.14 -7.10 3.68
N VAL A 220 -2.87 -6.07 4.48
CA VAL A 220 -2.60 -6.21 5.91
C VAL A 220 -3.85 -6.68 6.66
N LEU A 221 -5.01 -6.09 6.37
CA LEU A 221 -6.29 -6.50 6.95
C LEU A 221 -6.57 -7.97 6.65
N ALA A 222 -6.38 -8.40 5.41
CA ALA A 222 -6.51 -9.81 5.04
C ALA A 222 -5.56 -10.72 5.85
N GLY A 223 -4.32 -10.28 6.10
CA GLY A 223 -3.39 -11.01 6.97
C GLY A 223 -3.81 -11.06 8.44
N ALA A 224 -4.43 -9.99 8.95
CA ALA A 224 -5.01 -9.98 10.30
C ALA A 224 -6.19 -10.94 10.41
N PHE A 225 -7.02 -11.05 9.37
CA PHE A 225 -8.09 -12.03 9.26
C PHE A 225 -7.56 -13.46 9.31
N ASP A 226 -6.52 -13.76 8.52
CA ASP A 226 -5.87 -15.08 8.50
C ASP A 226 -5.37 -15.51 9.90
N GLN A 227 -4.99 -14.56 10.76
CA GLN A 227 -4.58 -14.82 12.14
C GLN A 227 -5.76 -14.90 13.12
N ALA A 228 -6.80 -14.10 12.92
CA ALA A 228 -7.93 -13.99 13.84
C ALA A 228 -8.94 -15.13 13.66
N ILE A 229 -9.25 -15.51 12.42
CA ILE A 229 -10.28 -16.50 12.10
C ILE A 229 -10.01 -17.85 12.76
N PRO A 230 -8.81 -18.47 12.69
CA PRO A 230 -8.58 -19.76 13.35
C PRO A 230 -8.79 -19.74 14.86
N ARG A 231 -8.48 -18.62 15.52
CA ARG A 231 -8.68 -18.45 16.97
C ARG A 231 -10.16 -18.38 17.32
N LEU A 232 -10.95 -17.66 16.51
CA LEU A 232 -12.40 -17.59 16.68
C LEU A 232 -13.05 -18.94 16.40
N VAL A 233 -12.63 -19.63 15.33
CA VAL A 233 -13.17 -20.94 14.94
C VAL A 233 -13.02 -21.98 16.05
N THR A 234 -11.88 -21.98 16.76
CA THR A 234 -11.66 -22.85 17.93
C THR A 234 -12.75 -22.67 18.99
N ALA A 235 -13.21 -21.44 19.24
CA ALA A 235 -14.27 -21.15 20.21
C ALA A 235 -15.69 -21.54 19.72
N HIS A 236 -15.87 -21.77 18.42
CA HIS A 236 -17.18 -22.01 17.78
C HIS A 236 -17.30 -23.39 17.11
N GLY A 237 -16.59 -24.40 17.62
CA GLY A 237 -16.73 -25.80 17.16
C GLY A 237 -15.57 -26.33 16.31
N GLY A 238 -14.46 -25.59 16.23
CA GLY A 238 -13.17 -26.10 15.75
C GLY A 238 -12.95 -26.07 14.24
N SER A 239 -14.00 -25.91 13.42
CA SER A 239 -13.86 -25.73 11.96
C SER A 239 -14.87 -24.74 11.36
N MET A 240 -14.45 -23.97 10.36
CA MET A 240 -15.37 -23.14 9.57
C MET A 240 -16.48 -23.98 8.92
N GLN A 241 -16.17 -25.22 8.53
CA GLN A 241 -17.16 -26.11 7.93
C GLN A 241 -18.28 -26.47 8.92
N THR A 242 -17.93 -26.69 10.19
CA THR A 242 -18.93 -27.00 11.23
C THR A 242 -19.91 -25.85 11.45
N LEU A 243 -19.48 -24.60 11.25
CA LEU A 243 -20.35 -23.43 11.30
C LEU A 243 -21.46 -23.47 10.25
N LEU A 244 -21.26 -24.17 9.13
CA LEU A 244 -22.25 -24.29 8.05
C LEU A 244 -23.25 -25.43 8.27
N THR A 245 -23.08 -26.23 9.33
CA THR A 245 -23.90 -27.44 9.59
C THR A 245 -25.06 -27.16 10.56
N GLY A 246 -25.86 -28.19 10.86
CA GLY A 246 -26.99 -28.09 11.79
C GLY A 246 -28.31 -27.61 11.17
N SER A 247 -29.36 -27.58 12.00
CA SER A 247 -30.70 -27.10 11.63
C SER A 247 -30.68 -25.63 11.19
N GLY A 248 -31.76 -25.13 10.55
CA GLY A 248 -31.83 -23.73 10.12
C GLY A 248 -31.58 -22.74 11.25
N THR A 249 -32.22 -22.97 12.40
CA THR A 249 -32.14 -22.11 13.59
C THR A 249 -30.80 -22.27 14.32
N THR A 250 -30.28 -23.49 14.44
CA THR A 250 -28.95 -23.76 15.05
C THR A 250 -27.83 -23.12 14.25
N TYR A 251 -27.88 -23.20 12.92
CA TYR A 251 -26.94 -22.51 12.03
C TYR A 251 -26.97 -21.00 12.27
N GLN A 252 -28.17 -20.40 12.23
CA GLN A 252 -28.34 -18.96 12.38
C GLN A 252 -27.81 -18.46 13.73
N SER A 253 -28.10 -19.15 14.84
CA SER A 253 -27.63 -18.73 16.16
C SER A 253 -26.11 -18.85 16.30
N THR A 254 -25.51 -19.93 15.81
CA THR A 254 -24.05 -20.12 15.81
C THR A 254 -23.35 -19.09 14.93
N ALA A 255 -23.84 -18.88 13.71
CA ALA A 255 -23.30 -17.88 12.78
C ALA A 255 -23.39 -16.48 13.37
N GLN A 256 -24.52 -16.11 13.98
CA GLN A 256 -24.69 -14.79 14.59
C GLN A 256 -23.75 -14.58 15.78
N ARG A 257 -23.54 -15.60 16.61
CA ARG A 257 -22.58 -15.53 17.72
C ARG A 257 -21.15 -15.34 17.20
N PHE A 258 -20.73 -16.14 16.21
CA PHE A 258 -19.42 -15.99 15.56
C PHE A 258 -19.24 -14.58 14.98
N LEU A 259 -20.25 -14.07 14.27
CA LEU A 259 -20.20 -12.74 13.67
C LEU A 259 -20.09 -11.64 14.73
N GLY A 260 -20.74 -11.79 15.89
CA GLY A 260 -20.60 -10.86 17.02
C GLY A 260 -19.20 -10.85 17.61
N ASP A 261 -18.61 -12.04 17.83
CA ASP A 261 -17.23 -12.14 18.33
C ASP A 261 -16.20 -11.63 17.32
N LEU A 262 -16.43 -11.90 16.02
CA LEU A 262 -15.64 -11.34 14.93
C LEU A 262 -15.76 -9.81 14.92
N GLU A 263 -16.96 -9.25 15.04
CA GLU A 263 -17.19 -7.80 15.05
C GLU A 263 -16.42 -7.10 16.18
N MET A 264 -16.42 -7.67 17.38
CA MET A 264 -15.60 -7.17 18.50
C MET A 264 -14.10 -7.16 18.16
N ARG A 265 -13.61 -8.20 17.45
CA ARG A 265 -12.21 -8.27 17.00
C ARG A 265 -11.92 -7.36 15.81
N LEU A 266 -12.88 -7.16 14.92
CA LEU A 266 -12.75 -6.24 13.80
C LEU A 266 -12.55 -4.83 14.29
N TRP A 267 -13.24 -4.43 15.35
CA TRP A 267 -12.98 -3.16 16.01
C TRP A 267 -11.52 -3.05 16.45
N ASP A 268 -10.95 -4.07 17.10
CA ASP A 268 -9.52 -4.05 17.50
C ASP A 268 -8.57 -3.98 16.29
N ILE A 269 -8.91 -4.64 15.18
CA ILE A 269 -8.09 -4.70 13.96
C ILE A 269 -8.15 -3.39 13.17
N VAL A 270 -9.32 -2.76 13.11
CA VAL A 270 -9.61 -1.56 12.32
C VAL A 270 -9.30 -0.27 13.10
N ALA A 271 -9.60 -0.24 14.40
CA ALA A 271 -9.46 0.94 15.25
C ALA A 271 -8.03 1.12 15.78
N LYS A 272 -7.23 0.05 15.86
CA LYS A 272 -5.78 0.25 16.00
C LYS A 272 -5.31 0.88 14.72
N PRO A 273 -4.58 2.00 14.77
CA PRO A 273 -3.83 2.39 13.61
C PRO A 273 -3.05 1.18 13.14
N LEU A 274 -2.97 1.01 11.83
CA LEU A 274 -1.84 0.29 11.31
C LEU A 274 -0.61 1.18 11.57
N THR A 275 -0.29 1.41 12.84
CA THR A 275 1.06 1.32 13.33
C THR A 275 1.46 -0.10 12.94
N THR A 276 1.87 -0.24 11.69
CA THR A 276 3.18 -0.81 11.53
C THR A 276 4.08 0.02 12.43
N GLU A 277 4.21 -0.36 13.71
CA GLU A 277 5.55 -0.67 14.16
C GLU A 277 6.01 -1.65 13.09
N GLY A 278 6.59 -1.11 12.02
CA GLY A 278 7.00 -1.93 10.90
C GLY A 278 7.90 -2.99 11.50
N LYS A 279 7.96 -4.15 10.86
CA LYS A 279 9.21 -4.92 10.94
C LYS A 279 10.29 -4.17 10.16
N GLY A 280 10.49 -2.89 10.48
CA GLY A 280 11.60 -2.08 10.04
C GLY A 280 12.85 -2.65 10.70
N MET A 281 13.94 -2.66 9.97
CA MET A 281 15.23 -2.97 10.57
C MET A 281 15.80 -1.66 11.07
N PHE A 282 16.22 -1.60 12.32
CA PHE A 282 16.88 -0.42 12.89
C PHE A 282 18.32 -0.77 13.21
N ALA A 283 19.22 0.17 13.02
CA ALA A 283 20.60 0.02 13.43
C ALA A 283 20.67 0.01 14.96
N ALA A 284 21.13 -1.09 15.56
CA ALA A 284 21.34 -1.20 17.01
C ALA A 284 22.68 -0.60 17.48
N ARG A 285 23.42 0.01 16.55
CA ARG A 285 24.66 0.74 16.72
C ARG A 285 24.96 1.49 15.43
N ARG A 286 25.83 2.50 15.47
CA ARG A 286 26.33 3.17 14.25
C ARG A 286 26.93 2.16 13.26
N ILE A 287 26.55 2.26 12.00
CA ILE A 287 27.03 1.44 10.88
C ILE A 287 27.72 2.35 9.87
N ALA A 288 28.98 2.08 9.56
CA ALA A 288 29.72 2.85 8.57
C ALA A 288 29.26 2.54 7.14
N ARG A 289 29.36 3.52 6.25
CA ARG A 289 29.19 3.35 4.80
C ARG A 289 30.01 2.18 4.27
N GLY A 290 29.41 1.39 3.38
CA GLY A 290 30.01 0.21 2.78
C GLY A 290 29.93 -1.06 3.63
N THR A 291 29.45 -0.99 4.87
CA THR A 291 29.24 -2.17 5.71
C THR A 291 28.20 -3.09 5.08
N ARG A 292 28.52 -4.38 4.97
CA ARG A 292 27.58 -5.40 4.50
C ARG A 292 26.55 -5.73 5.57
N LEU A 293 25.29 -5.46 5.27
CA LEU A 293 24.14 -5.60 6.16
C LEU A 293 23.51 -6.99 6.07
N LEU A 294 23.38 -7.52 4.84
CA LEU A 294 22.75 -8.81 4.57
C LEU A 294 23.60 -9.61 3.58
N ALA A 295 23.69 -10.91 3.82
CA ALA A 295 24.31 -11.87 2.91
C ALA A 295 23.48 -13.16 2.94
N GLU A 296 22.72 -13.44 1.89
CA GLU A 296 21.83 -14.60 1.85
C GLU A 296 22.04 -15.44 0.59
N SER A 297 21.98 -16.75 0.77
CA SER A 297 21.93 -17.70 -0.34
C SER A 297 20.50 -17.77 -0.87
N PRO A 298 20.29 -17.82 -2.19
CA PRO A 298 18.95 -17.86 -2.74
C PRO A 298 18.25 -19.17 -2.36
N VAL A 299 16.98 -19.06 -1.93
CA VAL A 299 16.16 -20.21 -1.54
C VAL A 299 15.80 -21.08 -2.75
N PHE A 300 15.75 -20.51 -3.96
CA PHE A 300 15.52 -21.22 -5.21
C PHE A 300 16.38 -20.62 -6.34
N ARG A 301 16.83 -21.47 -7.28
CA ARG A 301 17.59 -21.07 -8.47
C ARG A 301 16.74 -21.29 -9.71
N VAL A 302 16.61 -20.28 -10.57
CA VAL A 302 15.89 -20.40 -11.85
C VAL A 302 16.88 -20.86 -12.93
N PRO A 303 16.59 -21.93 -13.70
CA PRO A 303 17.43 -22.39 -14.79
C PRO A 303 17.62 -21.33 -15.89
N ARG A 304 18.79 -21.30 -16.55
CA ARG A 304 19.14 -20.31 -17.59
C ARG A 304 18.29 -20.41 -18.86
N ASP A 305 17.50 -21.46 -19.01
CA ASP A 305 16.77 -21.80 -20.24
C ASP A 305 15.31 -21.28 -20.23
N GLU A 306 14.95 -20.42 -19.26
CA GLU A 306 13.58 -19.92 -19.07
C GLU A 306 13.23 -18.80 -20.08
N SER A 307 12.32 -19.09 -21.01
CA SER A 307 11.96 -18.21 -22.14
C SER A 307 11.00 -17.06 -21.80
N ASN A 308 10.62 -16.90 -20.53
CA ASN A 308 9.64 -15.89 -20.13
C ASN A 308 10.34 -14.58 -19.69
N LEU A 309 10.45 -13.64 -20.63
CA LEU A 309 11.10 -12.33 -20.46
C LEU A 309 10.54 -11.51 -19.27
N GLN A 310 9.26 -11.64 -18.92
CA GLN A 310 8.67 -10.93 -17.76
C GLN A 310 9.10 -11.54 -16.41
N LYS A 311 9.27 -12.86 -16.34
CA LYS A 311 9.92 -13.51 -15.19
C LYS A 311 11.40 -13.13 -15.12
N LEU A 312 12.06 -13.03 -16.28
CA LEU A 312 13.45 -12.62 -16.37
C LEU A 312 13.64 -11.18 -15.88
N GLU A 313 12.78 -10.23 -16.26
CA GLU A 313 12.82 -8.84 -15.78
C GLU A 313 12.60 -8.73 -14.27
N ALA A 314 11.66 -9.49 -13.69
CA ALA A 314 11.44 -9.54 -12.25
C ALA A 314 12.65 -10.12 -11.47
N VAL A 315 13.35 -11.10 -12.06
CA VAL A 315 14.60 -11.67 -11.52
C VAL A 315 15.80 -10.72 -11.76
N LEU A 316 15.81 -9.97 -12.85
CA LEU A 316 16.85 -8.97 -13.15
C LEU A 316 16.74 -7.73 -12.25
N ALA A 317 15.54 -7.39 -11.74
CA ALA A 317 15.37 -6.37 -10.70
C ALA A 317 16.04 -6.76 -9.36
N GLN A 318 16.25 -8.06 -9.09
CA GLN A 318 17.06 -8.55 -7.95
C GLN A 318 18.57 -8.55 -8.21
N LYS A 319 19.01 -8.25 -9.44
CA LYS A 319 20.41 -8.47 -9.87
C LYS A 319 21.41 -7.46 -9.30
N ASN A 320 20.99 -6.29 -8.83
CA ASN A 320 21.89 -5.22 -8.40
C ASN A 320 22.51 -5.41 -7.01
N THR A 321 22.12 -6.46 -6.29
CA THR A 321 22.70 -6.86 -5.00
C THR A 321 23.31 -8.25 -5.05
N TRP A 322 23.24 -8.95 -6.19
CA TRP A 322 23.83 -10.29 -6.36
C TRP A 322 25.36 -10.23 -6.49
N ASN A 323 26.07 -11.01 -5.69
CA ASN A 323 27.52 -11.18 -5.75
C ASN A 323 27.85 -12.52 -6.42
N ASP A 324 28.32 -12.47 -7.67
CA ASP A 324 28.62 -13.66 -8.48
C ASP A 324 29.75 -14.52 -7.89
N ASP A 325 30.79 -13.92 -7.32
CA ASP A 325 31.93 -14.64 -6.74
C ASP A 325 31.52 -15.48 -5.52
N ARG A 326 30.47 -15.05 -4.80
CA ARG A 326 29.97 -15.72 -3.59
C ARG A 326 28.70 -16.53 -3.82
N GLY A 327 28.02 -16.31 -4.94
CA GLY A 327 26.71 -16.91 -5.23
C GLY A 327 25.65 -16.52 -4.20
N GLN A 328 25.68 -15.27 -3.73
CA GLN A 328 24.81 -14.76 -2.67
C GLN A 328 24.28 -13.36 -2.99
N LEU A 329 23.07 -13.06 -2.52
CA LEU A 329 22.57 -11.69 -2.46
C LEU A 329 23.28 -10.96 -1.32
N THR A 330 23.74 -9.74 -1.57
CA THR A 330 24.47 -8.90 -0.62
C THR A 330 23.93 -7.48 -0.61
N VAL A 331 23.58 -6.98 0.58
CA VAL A 331 23.12 -5.59 0.79
C VAL A 331 24.18 -4.86 1.59
N HIS A 332 24.51 -3.62 1.19
CA HIS A 332 25.52 -2.79 1.85
C HIS A 332 24.93 -1.41 2.19
N ALA A 333 25.41 -0.82 3.28
CA ALA A 333 25.07 0.54 3.66
C ALA A 333 25.63 1.53 2.62
N LEU A 334 24.77 2.37 2.01
CA LEU A 334 25.21 3.37 1.01
C LEU A 334 25.76 4.65 1.64
N ARG A 335 25.48 4.86 2.92
CA ARG A 335 25.97 5.96 3.76
C ARG A 335 26.20 5.47 5.19
N ASP A 336 26.77 6.32 6.03
CA ASP A 336 26.75 6.10 7.47
C ASP A 336 25.30 6.08 7.97
N ILE A 337 25.01 5.16 8.90
CA ILE A 337 23.70 4.96 9.53
C ILE A 337 23.91 5.08 11.04
N ASP A 338 23.19 5.97 11.69
CA ASP A 338 23.33 6.23 13.12
C ASP A 338 22.61 5.19 13.99
N ASP A 339 22.98 5.13 15.27
CA ASP A 339 22.30 4.27 16.23
C ASP A 339 20.82 4.65 16.36
N GLY A 340 19.93 3.66 16.33
CA GLY A 340 18.48 3.84 16.32
C GLY A 340 17.89 4.25 14.98
N GLU A 341 18.70 4.46 13.93
CA GLU A 341 18.21 4.85 12.61
C GLU A 341 17.62 3.67 11.82
N GLU A 342 16.51 3.90 11.12
CA GLU A 342 15.88 2.87 10.28
C GLU A 342 16.70 2.56 9.03
N ILE A 343 16.98 1.29 8.82
CA ILE A 343 17.62 0.74 7.62
C ILE A 343 16.54 0.54 6.57
N THR A 344 16.61 1.33 5.50
CA THR A 344 15.69 1.25 4.37
C THR A 344 16.36 0.66 3.14
N ILE A 345 15.58 -0.05 2.33
CA ILE A 345 15.97 -0.47 0.97
C ILE A 345 14.93 0.05 -0.01
N SER A 346 15.38 0.63 -1.13
CA SER A 346 14.46 1.09 -2.18
C SER A 346 14.07 -0.08 -3.07
N TYR A 347 12.76 -0.32 -3.20
CA TYR A 347 12.18 -1.29 -4.12
C TYR A 347 11.96 -0.72 -5.53
N LEU A 348 12.29 0.56 -5.77
CA LEU A 348 12.04 1.28 -7.02
C LEU A 348 13.35 1.76 -7.65
N ASP A 349 13.84 1.02 -8.65
CA ASP A 349 15.07 1.32 -9.39
C ASP A 349 15.08 2.72 -10.03
N SER A 350 13.93 3.25 -10.43
CA SER A 350 13.84 4.57 -11.07
C SER A 350 14.04 5.71 -10.07
N GLN A 351 13.49 5.60 -8.86
CA GLN A 351 13.66 6.61 -7.81
C GLN A 351 15.06 6.55 -7.22
N ARG A 352 15.62 5.35 -7.07
CA ARG A 352 17.02 5.18 -6.67
C ARG A 352 17.97 5.81 -7.70
N LYS A 353 17.81 5.53 -9.00
CA LYS A 353 18.64 6.15 -10.04
C LYS A 353 18.54 7.67 -10.04
N GLN A 354 17.34 8.22 -9.82
CA GLN A 354 17.16 9.67 -9.74
C GLN A 354 17.82 10.27 -8.50
N SER A 355 17.71 9.62 -7.33
CA SER A 355 18.39 10.04 -6.11
C SER A 355 19.91 9.91 -6.25
N ASP A 356 20.42 8.78 -6.75
CA ASP A 356 21.84 8.58 -7.05
C ASP A 356 22.36 9.66 -8.01
N GLN A 357 21.61 9.99 -9.07
CA GLN A 357 21.95 11.09 -9.98
C GLN A 357 21.96 12.47 -9.29
N ARG A 358 20.99 12.75 -8.41
CA ARG A 358 20.95 14.01 -7.65
C ARG A 358 22.11 14.09 -6.65
N LEU A 359 22.44 13.00 -5.97
CA LEU A 359 23.57 12.92 -5.05
C LEU A 359 24.90 13.08 -5.80
N ASP A 360 25.08 12.41 -6.94
CA ASP A 360 26.25 12.58 -7.80
C ASP A 360 26.38 14.03 -8.30
N SER A 361 25.25 14.66 -8.66
CA SER A 361 25.21 16.07 -9.06
C SER A 361 25.57 17.00 -7.90
N ILE A 362 25.08 16.74 -6.69
CA ILE A 362 25.43 17.49 -5.47
C ILE A 362 26.93 17.37 -5.20
N THR A 363 27.52 16.18 -5.29
CA THR A 363 28.96 15.96 -5.11
C THR A 363 29.77 16.72 -6.17
N TYR A 364 29.39 16.63 -7.44
CA TYR A 364 30.05 17.36 -8.53
C TYR A 364 29.99 18.88 -8.33
N LEU A 365 28.84 19.41 -7.89
CA LEU A 365 28.68 20.82 -7.61
C LEU A 365 29.50 21.26 -6.38
N ASP A 366 29.55 20.46 -5.30
CA ASP A 366 30.37 20.74 -4.10
C ASP A 366 31.85 20.86 -4.46
N GLU A 367 32.37 19.91 -5.24
CA GLU A 367 33.77 19.90 -5.68
C GLU A 367 34.11 21.14 -6.51
N ARG A 368 33.23 21.51 -7.45
CA ARG A 368 33.44 22.66 -8.33
C ARG A 368 33.24 24.02 -7.67
N ILE A 369 32.42 24.10 -6.62
CA ILE A 369 32.26 25.33 -5.84
C ILE A 369 33.43 25.46 -4.85
N GLY A 370 33.84 24.35 -4.23
CA GLY A 370 34.87 24.28 -3.20
C GLY A 370 36.31 24.34 -3.70
N ASP A 371 36.57 24.28 -5.01
CA ASP A 371 37.92 24.35 -5.59
C ASP A 371 38.62 25.72 -5.43
N GLY A 372 37.84 26.76 -5.09
CA GLY A 372 38.33 28.13 -4.88
C GLY A 372 38.75 28.88 -6.15
N ILE A 373 38.82 28.20 -7.31
CA ILE A 373 39.25 28.77 -8.59
C ILE A 373 38.17 29.72 -9.14
N GLY A 374 36.90 29.36 -8.94
CA GLY A 374 35.74 30.10 -9.44
C GLY A 374 35.36 31.35 -8.64
N ILE A 375 35.96 31.56 -7.45
CA ILE A 375 35.63 32.67 -6.53
C ILE A 375 35.86 34.05 -7.18
N THR A 376 36.95 34.19 -7.95
CA THR A 376 37.35 35.47 -8.58
C THR A 376 37.03 35.53 -10.07
N SER A 377 37.10 34.39 -10.78
CA SER A 377 37.06 34.34 -12.25
C SER A 377 35.68 34.05 -12.84
N THR A 378 34.80 33.33 -12.12
CA THR A 378 33.49 32.89 -12.62
C THR A 378 32.38 33.01 -11.57
N SER A 379 32.39 34.10 -10.78
CA SER A 379 31.52 34.31 -9.62
C SER A 379 30.03 34.08 -9.89
N HIS A 380 29.50 34.58 -11.02
CA HIS A 380 28.10 34.38 -11.40
C HIS A 380 27.76 32.91 -11.72
N ALA A 381 28.69 32.15 -12.30
CA ALA A 381 28.47 30.74 -12.59
C ALA A 381 28.46 29.92 -11.28
N CYS A 382 29.40 30.19 -10.37
CA CYS A 382 29.46 29.53 -9.06
C CYS A 382 28.22 29.83 -8.21
N LEU A 383 27.66 31.04 -8.26
CA LEU A 383 26.41 31.35 -7.55
C LEU A 383 25.19 30.62 -8.15
N ARG A 384 25.14 30.41 -9.46
CA ARG A 384 24.08 29.59 -10.08
C ARG A 384 24.21 28.13 -9.66
N MET A 385 25.43 27.60 -9.69
CA MET A 385 25.74 26.24 -9.23
C MET A 385 25.38 26.06 -7.75
N ALA A 386 25.67 27.04 -6.90
CA ALA A 386 25.30 27.01 -5.49
C ALA A 386 23.78 27.01 -5.30
N HIS A 387 23.04 27.80 -6.09
CA HIS A 387 21.58 27.79 -6.06
C HIS A 387 21.00 26.44 -6.50
N GLU A 388 21.55 25.83 -7.55
CA GLU A 388 21.17 24.50 -8.04
C GLU A 388 21.46 23.42 -7.00
N MET A 389 22.66 23.42 -6.40
CA MET A 389 23.03 22.50 -5.34
C MET A 389 22.09 22.61 -4.13
N LYS A 390 21.69 23.83 -3.75
CA LYS A 390 20.71 24.05 -2.67
C LYS A 390 19.37 23.37 -3.00
N HIS A 391 18.86 23.57 -4.22
CA HIS A 391 17.57 22.98 -4.62
C HIS A 391 17.64 21.44 -4.61
N LEU A 392 18.72 20.85 -5.12
CA LEU A 392 18.92 19.41 -5.10
C LEU A 392 19.02 18.86 -3.68
N MET A 393 19.68 19.59 -2.76
CA MET A 393 19.73 19.20 -1.35
C MET A 393 18.35 19.27 -0.67
N GLU A 394 17.52 20.26 -1.01
CA GLU A 394 16.14 20.36 -0.53
C GLU A 394 15.27 19.20 -1.04
N GLU A 395 15.41 18.81 -2.32
CA GLU A 395 14.71 17.66 -2.90
C GLU A 395 15.12 16.32 -2.28
N GLU A 396 16.40 16.16 -1.93
CA GLU A 396 16.92 14.96 -1.24
C GLU A 396 16.67 14.97 0.28
N GLY A 397 16.14 16.07 0.83
CA GLY A 397 15.90 16.20 2.28
C GLY A 397 17.18 16.31 3.12
N ILE A 398 18.25 16.87 2.56
CA ILE A 398 19.54 17.04 3.23
C ILE A 398 19.51 18.26 4.16
N THR A 399 19.79 18.05 5.45
CA THR A 399 19.79 19.10 6.49
C THR A 399 21.07 19.14 7.33
N ASP A 400 22.14 18.48 6.87
CA ASP A 400 23.41 18.36 7.60
C ASP A 400 24.39 19.53 7.35
N ALA A 401 25.64 19.37 7.80
CA ALA A 401 26.70 20.37 7.72
C ALA A 401 27.04 20.85 6.29
N ARG A 402 26.52 20.20 5.23
CA ARG A 402 26.65 20.67 3.84
C ARG A 402 25.89 21.98 3.58
N ILE A 403 24.74 22.18 4.22
CA ILE A 403 23.95 23.41 4.08
C ILE A 403 24.70 24.66 4.55
N PRO A 404 25.24 24.72 5.80
CA PRO A 404 26.02 25.88 6.24
C PRO A 404 27.33 26.04 5.49
N ARG A 405 27.94 24.96 4.96
CA ARG A 405 29.12 25.04 4.11
C ARG A 405 28.82 25.73 2.79
N LEU A 406 27.74 25.35 2.11
CA LEU A 406 27.33 25.96 0.85
C LEU A 406 27.08 27.47 1.00
N TYR A 407 26.41 27.90 2.09
CA TYR A 407 26.23 29.32 2.36
C TYR A 407 27.55 30.04 2.65
N TYR A 408 28.52 29.37 3.28
CA TYR A 408 29.84 29.95 3.49
C TYR A 408 30.62 30.09 2.17
N ASP A 409 30.55 29.12 1.26
CA ASP A 409 31.17 29.23 -0.07
C ASP A 409 30.53 30.37 -0.88
N ALA A 410 29.20 30.51 -0.82
CA ALA A 410 28.47 31.63 -1.42
C ALA A 410 28.91 32.99 -0.85
N LEU A 411 29.13 33.09 0.46
CA LEU A 411 29.70 34.26 1.13
C LEU A 411 31.07 34.60 0.55
N GLN A 412 31.97 33.61 0.44
CA GLN A 412 33.33 33.81 -0.08
C GLN A 412 33.31 34.34 -1.51
N ILE A 413 32.42 33.82 -2.37
CA ILE A 413 32.25 34.29 -3.76
C ILE A 413 31.82 35.76 -3.80
N VAL A 414 30.80 36.17 -3.05
CA VAL A 414 30.28 37.55 -3.13
C VAL A 414 31.19 38.57 -2.46
N ILE A 415 31.83 38.20 -1.33
CA ILE A 415 32.72 39.12 -0.62
C ILE A 415 34.04 39.36 -1.38
N ALA A 416 34.52 38.36 -2.13
CA ALA A 416 35.65 38.51 -3.03
C ALA A 416 35.41 39.60 -4.09
N ASN A 417 34.15 39.75 -4.52
CA ASN A 417 33.69 40.76 -5.47
C ASN A 417 33.28 42.09 -4.81
N GLY A 418 33.43 42.21 -3.48
CA GLY A 418 33.11 43.41 -2.71
C GLY A 418 31.61 43.64 -2.49
N ASP A 419 30.77 42.61 -2.63
CA ASP A 419 29.34 42.69 -2.37
C ASP A 419 29.03 42.34 -0.91
N GLU A 420 29.14 43.34 -0.05
CA GLU A 420 28.96 43.20 1.39
C GLU A 420 27.51 42.89 1.79
N ALA A 421 26.54 43.39 1.01
CA ALA A 421 25.12 43.21 1.29
C ALA A 421 24.73 41.73 1.16
N ARG A 422 25.11 41.07 0.06
CA ARG A 422 24.88 39.63 -0.12
C ARG A 422 25.77 38.80 0.81
N ALA A 423 27.01 39.23 1.06
CA ALA A 423 27.90 38.53 1.99
C ALA A 423 27.31 38.43 3.40
N ARG A 424 26.70 39.52 3.89
CA ARG A 424 25.99 39.54 5.17
C ARG A 424 24.88 38.50 5.22
N VAL A 425 24.00 38.48 4.21
CA VAL A 425 22.87 37.54 4.15
C VAL A 425 23.33 36.09 4.16
N PHE A 426 24.38 35.77 3.39
CA PHE A 426 24.93 34.42 3.38
C PHE A 426 25.63 34.06 4.70
N ALA A 427 26.29 35.02 5.37
CA ALA A 427 26.87 34.82 6.70
C ALA A 427 25.79 34.52 7.76
N GLU A 428 24.69 35.26 7.74
CA GLU A 428 23.54 35.07 8.64
C GLU A 428 22.93 33.68 8.46
N ARG A 429 22.67 33.29 7.20
CA ARG A 429 22.13 31.95 6.89
C ARG A 429 23.09 30.84 7.26
N ALA A 430 24.37 30.96 6.91
CA ALA A 430 25.39 29.99 7.31
C ALA A 430 25.45 29.86 8.84
N SER A 431 25.39 30.97 9.59
CA SER A 431 25.40 30.94 11.04
C SER A 431 24.15 30.29 11.62
N ALA A 432 22.97 30.57 11.08
CA ALA A 432 21.71 30.03 11.57
C ALA A 432 21.66 28.51 11.38
N GLU A 433 22.01 28.03 10.19
CA GLU A 433 22.06 26.60 9.89
C GLU A 433 23.16 25.89 10.71
N ARG A 434 24.31 26.54 10.89
CA ARG A 434 25.42 25.94 11.65
C ARG A 434 25.18 25.93 13.15
N LEU A 435 24.39 26.86 13.68
CA LEU A 435 23.95 26.87 15.07
C LEU A 435 23.15 25.59 15.40
N CYS A 436 22.28 25.16 14.48
CA CYS A 436 21.50 23.94 14.64
C CYS A 436 22.36 22.67 14.67
N VAL A 437 23.51 22.68 13.96
CA VAL A 437 24.41 21.52 13.84
C VAL A 437 25.50 21.49 14.91
N GLU A 438 26.06 22.64 15.30
CA GLU A 438 27.26 22.71 16.15
C GLU A 438 27.07 23.43 17.50
N GLY A 439 25.92 24.08 17.72
CA GLY A 439 25.66 24.83 18.96
C GLY A 439 26.23 26.25 18.99
N SER A 440 25.79 27.04 19.96
CA SER A 440 26.07 28.49 20.05
C SER A 440 27.50 28.82 20.51
N ASP A 441 28.19 27.87 21.13
CA ASP A 441 29.57 27.96 21.58
C ASP A 441 30.59 27.51 20.51
N SER A 442 30.13 27.07 19.34
CA SER A 442 31.02 26.72 18.22
C SER A 442 31.84 27.95 17.77
N PRO A 443 33.18 27.84 17.71
CA PRO A 443 34.04 28.89 17.15
C PRO A 443 33.66 29.30 15.73
N GLN A 444 33.04 28.38 14.97
CA GLN A 444 32.68 28.63 13.57
C GLN A 444 31.39 29.42 13.47
N VAL A 445 30.42 29.15 14.36
CA VAL A 445 29.21 29.96 14.49
C VAL A 445 29.57 31.39 14.90
N LEU A 446 30.43 31.56 15.92
CA LEU A 446 30.90 32.88 16.36
C LEU A 446 31.64 33.65 15.24
N ARG A 447 32.45 32.94 14.45
CA ARG A 447 33.15 33.51 13.29
C ARG A 447 32.20 33.96 12.19
N LEU A 448 31.17 33.16 11.87
CA LEU A 448 30.15 33.52 10.87
C LEU A 448 29.31 34.72 11.34
N GLN A 449 28.94 34.77 12.62
CA GLN A 449 28.26 35.94 13.21
C GLN A 449 29.10 37.22 13.09
N ARG A 450 30.42 37.11 13.28
CA ARG A 450 31.35 38.24 13.08
C ARG A 450 31.36 38.72 11.63
N TYR A 451 31.32 37.80 10.67
CA TYR A 451 31.22 38.14 9.25
C TYR A 451 29.86 38.74 8.88
N ALA A 452 28.76 38.31 9.51
CA ALA A 452 27.45 38.95 9.33
C ALA A 452 27.47 40.41 9.80
N GLN A 453 28.08 40.67 10.97
CA GLN A 453 28.20 42.02 11.52
C GLN A 453 29.14 42.92 10.71
N ASN A 454 30.29 42.37 10.27
CA ASN A 454 31.28 43.10 9.49
C ASN A 454 31.84 42.23 8.34
N PRO A 455 31.15 42.17 7.18
CA PRO A 455 31.58 41.35 6.05
C PRO A 455 32.97 41.71 5.51
N ALA A 456 33.35 42.99 5.55
CA ALA A 456 34.65 43.48 5.09
C ALA A 456 35.83 42.95 5.94
N SER A 457 35.57 42.37 7.13
CA SER A 457 36.60 41.69 7.93
C SER A 457 37.03 40.33 7.35
N HIS A 458 36.34 39.82 6.32
CA HIS A 458 36.70 38.58 5.67
C HIS A 458 37.98 38.75 4.82
N ALA A 459 38.92 37.80 4.91
CA ALA A 459 40.23 37.90 4.27
C ALA A 459 40.17 38.04 2.73
N LEU A 460 39.09 37.58 2.11
CA LEU A 460 38.87 37.68 0.66
C LEU A 460 38.29 39.02 0.20
N TYR A 461 37.94 39.95 1.10
CA TYR A 461 37.25 41.19 0.72
C TYR A 461 37.93 41.95 -0.41
N GLY A 462 37.19 42.15 -1.52
CA GLY A 462 37.63 42.94 -2.68
C GLY A 462 38.81 42.35 -3.47
N THR A 463 39.17 41.07 -3.23
CA THR A 463 40.32 40.43 -3.88
C THR A 463 40.14 40.17 -5.38
N SER A 464 38.91 40.13 -5.92
CA SER A 464 38.67 39.98 -7.36
C SER A 464 38.81 41.28 -8.16
N LYS A 465 38.94 42.43 -7.49
CA LYS A 465 39.11 43.76 -8.12
C LYS A 465 40.59 44.18 -8.27
N ARG A 466 41.54 43.30 -7.98
CA ARG A 466 42.99 43.55 -8.11
C ARG A 466 43.55 43.06 -9.43
#